data_AF-A0A4R2N8G8-F1
#
_entry.id   AF-A0A4R2N8G8-F1
#
_cell.length_a   1.000
_cell.length_b   1.000
_cell.length_c   1.000
_cell.angle_alpha   90.00
_cell.angle_beta   90.00
_cell.angle_gamma   90.00
#
_symmetry.space_group_name_H-M   'P 1'
#
loop_
_entity.id
_entity.type
_entity.pdbx_description
1 polymer ?
#
loop_
_entity_poly.entity_id
_entity_poly.type
_entity_poly.pdbx_seq_one_letter_code
_entity_poly.pdbx_strand_id
1 'polypeptide(L)'
;MSTYQSDRPTIPANLRREVEVEAGHECSITGCNEHTYLEIHHINQNREDNRKENLILLCDKHHKMAHAGVIDRRALHNYKEALRARLNSNAFVREQEGDRVHHFLKTVTDILSYNDCGEISSVGSETGYWFEQEVYVKLSNFFLNIHIYNLELRSYGPSVMDRQDRIVDLMRQVLNIREQGNYHYNGSYCAKFIPKSAPGTSEYDNEISAQIKLVEDKLLEIQKLAFELWDYVENRLG
;
A
#
# COMPACT_ATOMS: atom_id res chain seq x y z
N MET A 1 -51.13 37.70 12.43
CA MET A 1 -51.24 36.90 11.20
C MET A 1 -49.95 36.11 11.05
N SER A 2 -50.04 34.78 11.07
CA SER A 2 -48.90 33.86 11.08
C SER A 2 -48.33 33.70 9.65
N THR A 3 -47.13 34.21 9.41
CA THR A 3 -46.38 34.03 8.16
C THR A 3 -45.73 32.65 8.14
N TYR A 4 -46.48 31.63 7.74
CA TYR A 4 -45.96 30.29 7.40
C TYR A 4 -46.55 29.88 6.04
N GLN A 5 -45.98 30.37 4.95
CA GLN A 5 -46.31 29.95 3.57
C GLN A 5 -45.11 30.10 2.63
N SER A 6 -44.03 29.39 2.92
CA SER A 6 -43.06 29.07 1.88
C SER A 6 -42.57 27.63 2.11
N ASP A 7 -42.72 26.79 1.09
CA ASP A 7 -42.15 25.45 1.11
C ASP A 7 -40.65 25.56 1.36
N ARG A 8 -40.17 24.84 2.37
CA ARG A 8 -38.74 24.79 2.69
C ARG A 8 -38.04 24.17 1.48
N PRO A 9 -37.04 24.83 0.87
CA PRO A 9 -36.28 24.23 -0.21
C PRO A 9 -35.65 22.94 0.29
N THR A 10 -36.00 21.85 -0.38
CA THR A 10 -35.42 20.55 -0.09
C THR A 10 -33.96 20.55 -0.53
N ILE A 11 -33.08 20.05 0.34
CA ILE A 11 -31.70 19.75 -0.05
C ILE A 11 -31.78 18.67 -1.15
N PRO A 12 -31.22 18.89 -2.35
CA PRO A 12 -31.23 17.90 -3.42
C PRO A 12 -30.67 16.57 -2.95
N ALA A 13 -31.26 15.45 -3.39
CA ALA A 13 -30.88 14.12 -2.92
C ALA A 13 -29.38 13.79 -3.13
N ASN A 14 -28.81 14.22 -4.27
CA ASN A 14 -27.38 14.05 -4.56
C ASN A 14 -26.50 14.82 -3.57
N LEU A 15 -26.85 16.08 -3.31
CA LEU A 15 -26.11 16.91 -2.35
C LEU A 15 -26.22 16.36 -0.93
N ARG A 16 -27.40 15.87 -0.54
CA ARG A 16 -27.59 15.19 0.74
C ARG A 16 -26.66 13.98 0.86
N ARG A 17 -26.63 13.11 -0.15
CA ARG A 17 -25.75 11.95 -0.20
C ARG A 17 -24.28 12.37 -0.10
N GLU A 18 -23.87 13.42 -0.80
CA GLU A 18 -22.50 13.92 -0.73
C GLU A 18 -22.10 14.38 0.67
N VAL A 19 -22.98 15.10 1.37
CA VAL A 19 -22.73 15.56 2.75
C VAL A 19 -22.69 14.36 3.71
N GLU A 20 -23.54 13.37 3.50
CA GLU A 20 -23.56 12.13 4.29
C GLU A 20 -22.29 11.30 4.10
N VAL A 21 -21.82 11.16 2.85
CA VAL A 21 -20.57 10.45 2.50
C VAL A 21 -19.34 11.20 2.98
N GLU A 22 -19.29 12.54 2.83
CA GLU A 22 -18.22 13.39 3.35
C GLU A 22 -18.06 13.20 4.87
N ALA A 23 -19.17 13.10 5.58
CA ALA A 23 -19.19 12.83 7.01
C ALA A 23 -19.04 11.36 7.38
N GLY A 24 -18.81 10.44 6.43
CA GLY A 24 -18.67 9.00 6.73
C GLY A 24 -19.91 8.37 7.37
N HIS A 25 -21.11 8.94 7.16
CA HIS A 25 -22.34 8.59 7.87
C HIS A 25 -22.20 8.65 9.40
N GLU A 26 -21.38 9.58 9.91
CA GLU A 26 -21.24 9.90 11.34
C GLU A 26 -21.47 11.38 11.62
N CYS A 27 -21.73 11.71 12.89
CA CYS A 27 -21.80 13.10 13.31
C CYS A 27 -20.46 13.81 13.08
N SER A 28 -20.48 14.99 12.44
CA SER A 28 -19.26 15.74 12.12
C SER A 28 -18.58 16.44 13.32
N ILE A 29 -19.15 16.37 14.52
CA ILE A 29 -18.53 16.94 15.73
C ILE A 29 -17.36 16.06 16.15
N THR A 30 -16.16 16.65 16.26
CA THR A 30 -14.95 15.92 16.66
C THR A 30 -15.14 15.19 17.99
N GLY A 31 -14.90 13.88 18.01
CA GLY A 31 -15.04 13.03 19.19
C GLY A 31 -16.46 12.48 19.41
N CYS A 32 -17.41 12.79 18.54
CA CYS A 32 -18.73 12.15 18.54
C CYS A 32 -18.74 10.94 17.60
N ASN A 33 -19.16 9.79 18.12
CA ASN A 33 -19.25 8.52 17.37
C ASN A 33 -20.72 8.11 17.14
N GLU A 34 -21.62 9.09 17.02
CA GLU A 34 -23.04 8.80 16.78
C GLU A 34 -23.28 8.59 15.28
N HIS A 35 -23.97 7.50 14.96
CA HIS A 35 -24.27 7.06 13.58
C HIS A 35 -25.77 6.98 13.29
N THR A 36 -26.62 7.28 14.29
CA THR A 36 -28.08 7.24 14.17
C THR A 36 -28.69 8.63 14.30
N TYR A 37 -29.89 8.81 13.74
CA TYR A 37 -30.66 10.07 13.80
C TYR A 37 -29.85 11.29 13.32
N LEU A 38 -29.21 11.15 12.16
CA LEU A 38 -28.39 12.18 11.54
C LEU A 38 -29.25 13.14 10.71
N GLU A 39 -29.01 14.44 10.90
CA GLU A 39 -29.69 15.53 10.21
C GLU A 39 -28.67 16.52 9.65
N ILE A 40 -28.97 17.07 8.46
CA ILE A 40 -28.13 18.12 7.86
C ILE A 40 -28.52 19.48 8.44
N HIS A 41 -27.51 20.19 8.93
CA HIS A 41 -27.61 21.53 9.47
C HIS A 41 -27.00 22.56 8.52
N HIS A 42 -27.68 23.70 8.35
CA HIS A 42 -27.14 24.89 7.68
C HIS A 42 -26.32 25.72 8.67
N ILE A 43 -25.00 25.78 8.49
CA ILE A 43 -24.06 26.47 9.40
C ILE A 43 -24.41 27.96 9.55
N ASN A 44 -24.77 28.62 8.46
CA ASN A 44 -25.19 30.01 8.47
C ASN A 44 -26.65 30.23 8.91
N GLN A 45 -27.40 29.16 9.23
CA GLN A 45 -28.82 29.15 9.58
C GLN A 45 -29.76 29.67 8.47
N ASN A 46 -29.23 29.92 7.28
CA ASN A 46 -30.03 30.24 6.10
C ASN A 46 -30.38 28.95 5.36
N ARG A 47 -31.66 28.57 5.43
CA ARG A 47 -32.20 27.34 4.84
C ARG A 47 -32.18 27.33 3.31
N GLU A 48 -32.04 28.50 2.69
CA GLU A 48 -31.95 28.67 1.23
C GLU A 48 -30.52 28.43 0.71
N ASP A 49 -29.50 28.49 1.58
CA ASP A 49 -28.10 28.35 1.19
C ASP A 49 -27.64 26.89 1.23
N ASN A 50 -27.99 26.15 0.18
CA ASN A 50 -27.60 24.75 0.00
C ASN A 50 -26.19 24.58 -0.60
N ARG A 51 -25.26 25.51 -0.38
CA ARG A 51 -23.85 25.25 -0.73
C ARG A 51 -23.28 24.19 0.22
N LYS A 52 -22.52 23.23 -0.31
CA LYS A 52 -21.95 22.12 0.47
C LYS A 52 -21.09 22.60 1.64
N GLU A 53 -20.39 23.71 1.47
CA GLU A 53 -19.56 24.39 2.48
C GLU A 53 -20.39 24.88 3.67
N ASN A 54 -21.67 25.14 3.46
CA ASN A 54 -22.62 25.62 4.45
C ASN A 54 -23.42 24.49 5.10
N LEU A 55 -23.25 23.24 4.67
CA LEU A 55 -23.97 22.09 5.18
C LEU A 55 -23.06 21.20 6.02
N ILE A 56 -23.54 20.75 7.19
CA ILE A 56 -22.82 19.83 8.07
C ILE A 56 -23.78 18.77 8.63
N LEU A 57 -23.31 17.52 8.76
CA LEU A 57 -24.14 16.42 9.25
C LEU A 57 -23.98 16.25 10.76
N LEU A 58 -25.08 16.30 11.50
CA LEU A 58 -25.08 16.24 12.96
C LEU A 58 -26.07 15.18 13.46
N CYS A 59 -25.77 14.52 14.58
CA CYS A 59 -26.78 13.74 15.29
C CYS A 59 -27.80 14.67 15.97
N ASP A 60 -28.98 14.17 16.29
CA ASP A 60 -30.07 14.92 16.93
C ASP A 60 -29.60 15.76 18.14
N LYS A 61 -28.73 15.22 19.00
CA LYS A 61 -28.16 15.95 20.15
C LYS A 61 -27.39 17.20 19.71
N HIS A 62 -26.41 17.04 18.83
CA HIS A 62 -25.57 18.16 18.38
C HIS A 62 -26.32 19.10 17.44
N HIS A 63 -27.31 18.60 16.70
CA HIS A 63 -28.21 19.41 15.91
C HIS A 63 -29.02 20.39 16.78
N LYS A 64 -29.58 19.89 17.90
CA LYS A 64 -30.25 20.72 18.90
C LYS A 64 -29.31 21.73 19.57
N MET A 65 -28.08 21.31 19.91
CA MET A 65 -27.07 22.20 20.48
C MET A 65 -26.66 23.34 19.53
N ALA A 66 -26.56 23.05 18.23
CA ALA A 66 -26.30 24.05 17.20
C ALA A 66 -27.47 25.04 17.06
N HIS A 67 -28.71 24.56 17.04
CA HIS A 67 -29.89 25.42 17.04
C HIS A 67 -30.00 26.30 18.30
N ALA A 68 -29.59 25.78 19.45
CA ALA A 68 -29.55 26.53 20.72
C ALA A 68 -28.36 27.50 20.83
N GLY A 69 -27.45 27.54 19.83
CA GLY A 69 -26.26 28.38 19.85
C GLY A 69 -25.16 27.93 20.83
N VAL A 70 -25.30 26.74 21.44
CA VAL A 70 -24.28 26.15 22.31
C VAL A 70 -23.05 25.75 21.49
N ILE A 71 -23.28 25.25 20.27
CA ILE A 71 -22.25 25.09 19.25
C ILE A 71 -22.43 26.25 18.27
N ASP A 72 -21.53 27.23 18.35
CA ASP A 72 -21.63 28.42 17.52
C ASP A 72 -21.25 28.15 16.05
N ARG A 73 -21.58 29.11 15.17
CA ARG A 73 -21.28 29.02 13.73
C ARG A 73 -19.79 28.81 13.44
N ARG A 74 -18.91 29.43 14.23
CA ARG A 74 -17.45 29.32 14.04
C ARG A 74 -16.97 27.92 14.38
N ALA A 75 -17.48 27.32 15.44
CA ALA A 75 -17.21 25.93 15.80
C ALA A 75 -17.69 24.98 14.71
N LEU A 76 -18.90 25.17 14.17
CA LEU A 76 -19.41 24.37 13.05
C LEU A 76 -18.51 24.46 11.80
N HIS A 77 -18.02 25.65 11.44
CA HIS A 77 -17.03 25.79 10.37
C HIS A 77 -15.74 25.05 10.69
N ASN A 78 -15.21 25.17 11.92
CA ASN A 78 -14.00 24.46 12.31
C ASN A 78 -14.17 22.93 12.22
N TYR A 79 -15.33 22.40 12.62
CA TYR A 79 -15.63 20.97 12.49
C TYR A 79 -15.71 20.53 11.01
N LYS A 80 -16.32 21.34 10.15
CA LYS A 80 -16.37 21.08 8.70
C LYS A 80 -14.98 21.06 8.08
N GLU A 81 -14.13 22.01 8.44
CA GLU A 81 -12.75 22.08 7.94
C GLU A 81 -11.88 20.94 8.49
N ALA A 82 -12.05 20.57 9.76
CA ALA A 82 -11.36 19.41 10.34
C ALA A 82 -11.74 18.08 9.65
N LEU A 83 -13.03 17.91 9.30
CA LEU A 83 -13.52 16.76 8.54
C LEU A 83 -12.86 16.70 7.16
N ARG A 84 -12.81 17.83 6.44
CA ARG A 84 -12.14 17.94 5.14
C ARG A 84 -10.64 17.65 5.23
N ALA A 85 -9.97 18.19 6.24
CA ALA A 85 -8.55 17.93 6.50
C ALA A 85 -8.27 16.44 6.77
N ARG A 86 -9.14 15.75 7.53
CA ARG A 86 -9.05 14.30 7.78
C ARG A 86 -9.23 13.46 6.51
N LEU A 87 -10.14 13.86 5.63
CA LEU A 87 -10.32 13.20 4.32
C LEU A 87 -9.09 13.40 3.43
N ASN A 88 -8.55 14.63 3.41
CA ASN A 88 -7.34 14.94 2.66
C ASN A 88 -6.11 14.20 3.22
N SER A 89 -6.00 14.03 4.55
CA SER A 89 -4.93 13.22 5.13
C SER A 89 -5.07 11.74 4.77
N ASN A 90 -6.30 11.21 4.66
CA ASN A 90 -6.51 9.82 4.23
C ASN A 90 -6.21 9.61 2.74
N ALA A 91 -6.48 10.60 1.89
CA ALA A 91 -6.07 10.59 0.48
C ALA A 91 -4.53 10.63 0.37
N PHE A 92 -3.86 11.49 1.14
CA PHE A 92 -2.41 11.59 1.23
C PHE A 92 -1.74 10.29 1.74
N VAL A 93 -2.34 9.61 2.73
CA VAL A 93 -1.86 8.30 3.22
C VAL A 93 -2.02 7.22 2.15
N ARG A 94 -3.09 7.25 1.34
CA ARG A 94 -3.31 6.28 0.25
C ARG A 94 -2.37 6.49 -0.94
N GLU A 95 -2.07 7.73 -1.28
CA GLU A 95 -1.06 8.11 -2.28
C GLU A 95 0.34 7.63 -1.83
N GLN A 96 0.70 7.87 -0.55
CA GLN A 96 1.92 7.31 0.04
C GLN A 96 1.97 5.78 0.03
N GLU A 97 0.86 5.08 0.27
CA GLU A 97 0.84 3.60 0.23
C GLU A 97 1.06 3.05 -1.18
N GLY A 98 0.50 3.69 -2.22
CA GLY A 98 0.78 3.32 -3.61
C GLY A 98 2.25 3.53 -3.96
N ASP A 99 2.81 4.68 -3.58
CA ASP A 99 4.22 5.02 -3.81
C ASP A 99 5.18 4.06 -3.09
N ARG A 100 4.86 3.66 -1.84
CA ARG A 100 5.65 2.67 -1.09
C ARG A 100 5.70 1.33 -1.81
N VAL A 101 4.56 0.82 -2.26
CA VAL A 101 4.50 -0.45 -2.99
C VAL A 101 5.25 -0.35 -4.32
N HIS A 102 5.04 0.75 -5.07
CA HIS A 102 5.76 0.97 -6.32
C HIS A 102 7.28 1.03 -6.12
N HIS A 103 7.74 1.76 -5.09
CA HIS A 103 9.15 1.87 -4.79
C HIS A 103 9.74 0.53 -4.34
N PHE A 104 9.04 -0.20 -3.48
CA PHE A 104 9.40 -1.56 -3.09
C PHE A 104 9.57 -2.49 -4.30
N LEU A 105 8.61 -2.50 -5.24
CA LEU A 105 8.66 -3.35 -6.42
C LEU A 105 9.86 -3.00 -7.32
N LYS A 106 10.15 -1.70 -7.51
CA LYS A 106 11.36 -1.27 -8.22
C LYS A 106 12.63 -1.72 -7.53
N THR A 107 12.71 -1.63 -6.21
CA THR A 107 13.86 -2.12 -5.43
C THR A 107 14.03 -3.63 -5.60
N VAL A 108 12.96 -4.41 -5.54
CA VAL A 108 13.01 -5.87 -5.76
C VAL A 108 13.50 -6.20 -7.17
N THR A 109 12.97 -5.52 -8.20
CA THR A 109 13.41 -5.70 -9.60
C THR A 109 14.88 -5.37 -9.77
N ASP A 110 15.37 -4.25 -9.22
CA ASP A 110 16.79 -3.90 -9.29
C ASP A 110 17.68 -4.96 -8.62
N ILE A 111 17.31 -5.41 -7.42
CA ILE A 111 18.07 -6.41 -6.67
C ILE A 111 18.18 -7.73 -7.44
N LEU A 112 17.10 -8.14 -8.12
CA LEU A 112 17.03 -9.38 -8.88
C LEU A 112 17.44 -9.21 -10.35
N SER A 113 18.14 -8.12 -10.66
CA SER A 113 18.71 -7.86 -11.99
C SER A 113 20.22 -7.64 -11.92
N TYR A 114 20.88 -7.88 -13.04
CA TYR A 114 22.32 -7.77 -13.20
C TYR A 114 22.67 -7.28 -14.61
N ASN A 115 23.88 -6.74 -14.74
CA ASN A 115 24.42 -6.37 -16.04
C ASN A 115 25.01 -7.60 -16.74
N ASP A 116 24.46 -7.94 -17.89
CA ASP A 116 24.99 -8.95 -18.81
C ASP A 116 25.52 -8.26 -20.07
N CYS A 117 26.84 -8.10 -20.14
CA CYS A 117 27.53 -7.56 -21.32
C CYS A 117 27.01 -6.19 -21.80
N GLY A 118 26.53 -5.34 -20.89
CA GLY A 118 25.98 -4.02 -21.19
C GLY A 118 24.45 -3.96 -21.24
N GLU A 119 23.76 -5.09 -21.14
CA GLU A 119 22.30 -5.17 -21.07
C GLU A 119 21.82 -5.54 -19.67
N ILE A 120 20.63 -5.08 -19.28
CA ILE A 120 20.03 -5.44 -17.99
C ILE A 120 19.28 -6.76 -18.17
N SER A 121 19.76 -7.78 -17.47
CA SER A 121 19.13 -9.11 -17.40
C SER A 121 18.55 -9.34 -16.01
N SER A 122 17.53 -10.20 -15.91
CA SER A 122 16.93 -10.61 -14.64
C SER A 122 17.32 -12.05 -14.33
N VAL A 123 17.40 -12.39 -13.04
CA VAL A 123 17.58 -13.79 -12.60
C VAL A 123 16.50 -14.69 -13.19
N GLY A 124 16.88 -15.93 -13.51
CA GLY A 124 16.03 -16.88 -14.22
C GLY A 124 16.28 -18.32 -13.82
N SER A 125 15.90 -19.26 -14.70
CA SER A 125 16.00 -20.71 -14.44
C SER A 125 17.45 -21.16 -14.18
N GLU A 126 18.43 -20.52 -14.83
CA GLU A 126 19.83 -20.90 -14.67
C GLU A 126 20.48 -20.36 -13.39
N THR A 127 19.84 -19.42 -12.67
CA THR A 127 20.43 -18.76 -11.49
C THR A 127 20.74 -19.75 -10.37
N GLY A 128 20.01 -20.86 -10.28
CA GLY A 128 20.32 -21.93 -9.33
C GLY A 128 21.64 -22.66 -9.64
N TYR A 129 22.12 -22.65 -10.87
CA TYR A 129 23.42 -23.20 -11.22
C TYR A 129 24.51 -22.13 -11.32
N TRP A 130 24.19 -21.00 -11.96
CA TRP A 130 25.04 -19.82 -12.09
C TRP A 130 24.48 -18.66 -11.29
N PHE A 131 24.94 -18.49 -10.06
CA PHE A 131 24.44 -17.40 -9.22
C PHE A 131 25.19 -16.10 -9.54
N GLU A 132 24.50 -15.07 -10.00
CA GLU A 132 25.11 -13.82 -10.44
C GLU A 132 25.68 -13.05 -9.25
N GLN A 133 26.95 -12.65 -9.36
CA GLN A 133 27.68 -12.02 -8.25
C GLN A 133 27.09 -10.65 -7.89
N GLU A 134 26.60 -9.90 -8.89
CA GLU A 134 25.93 -8.61 -8.67
C GLU A 134 24.65 -8.78 -7.84
N VAL A 135 23.83 -9.78 -8.16
CA VAL A 135 22.60 -10.10 -7.42
C VAL A 135 22.93 -10.48 -5.97
N TYR A 136 23.96 -11.30 -5.76
CA TYR A 136 24.44 -11.63 -4.41
C TYR A 136 24.81 -10.38 -3.61
N VAL A 137 25.55 -9.45 -4.21
CA VAL A 137 25.95 -8.19 -3.56
C VAL A 137 24.73 -7.31 -3.25
N LYS A 138 23.80 -7.17 -4.19
CA LYS A 138 22.56 -6.39 -3.99
C LYS A 138 21.69 -6.98 -2.88
N LEU A 139 21.48 -8.30 -2.87
CA LEU A 139 20.76 -9.01 -1.80
C LEU A 139 21.44 -8.80 -0.44
N SER A 140 22.76 -8.98 -0.37
CA SER A 140 23.52 -8.79 0.85
C SER A 140 23.38 -7.36 1.39
N ASN A 141 23.52 -6.36 0.52
CA ASN A 141 23.38 -4.94 0.88
C ASN A 141 21.98 -4.59 1.34
N PHE A 142 20.94 -5.10 0.67
CA PHE A 142 19.55 -4.92 1.08
C PHE A 142 19.34 -5.41 2.51
N PHE A 143 19.86 -6.60 2.84
CA PHE A 143 19.66 -7.20 4.14
C PHE A 143 20.54 -6.62 5.26
N LEU A 144 21.71 -6.08 4.93
CA LEU A 144 22.47 -5.23 5.86
C LEU A 144 21.69 -3.97 6.23
N ASN A 145 20.86 -3.47 5.31
CA ASN A 145 20.05 -2.26 5.47
C ASN A 145 18.55 -2.55 5.61
N ILE A 146 18.17 -3.71 6.17
CA ILE A 146 16.77 -4.15 6.25
C ILE A 146 15.85 -3.18 7.02
N HIS A 147 16.41 -2.31 7.86
CA HIS A 147 15.66 -1.27 8.55
C HIS A 147 15.06 -0.24 7.57
N ILE A 148 15.70 0.04 6.43
CA ILE A 148 15.19 0.92 5.38
C ILE A 148 13.89 0.34 4.81
N TYR A 149 13.85 -0.98 4.57
CA TYR A 149 12.61 -1.64 4.16
C TYR A 149 11.48 -1.36 5.16
N ASN A 150 11.72 -1.57 6.46
CA ASN A 150 10.69 -1.38 7.49
C ASN A 150 10.18 0.07 7.60
N LEU A 151 11.04 1.06 7.35
CA LEU A 151 10.72 2.48 7.52
C LEU A 151 10.14 3.11 6.24
N GLU A 152 10.70 2.75 5.08
CA GLU A 152 10.49 3.49 3.83
C GLU A 152 9.70 2.70 2.79
N LEU A 153 9.81 1.36 2.76
CA LEU A 153 9.25 0.54 1.67
C LEU A 153 8.04 -0.31 2.10
N ARG A 154 8.01 -0.74 3.36
CA ARG A 154 6.99 -1.61 3.90
C ARG A 154 5.67 -0.84 4.07
N SER A 155 4.60 -1.41 3.55
CA SER A 155 3.26 -0.82 3.57
C SER A 155 2.61 -0.94 4.94
N TYR A 156 1.68 -0.05 5.25
CA TYR A 156 0.87 -0.12 6.47
C TYR A 156 -0.36 -1.03 6.30
N GLY A 157 -0.85 -1.22 5.07
CA GLY A 157 -1.99 -2.09 4.77
C GLY A 157 -1.66 -3.58 4.97
N PRO A 158 -2.38 -4.33 5.85
CA PRO A 158 -2.00 -5.72 6.20
C PRO A 158 -1.88 -6.67 5.01
N SER A 159 -2.87 -6.65 4.10
CA SER A 159 -2.87 -7.52 2.91
C SER A 159 -1.65 -7.30 1.99
N VAL A 160 -1.22 -6.05 1.86
CA VAL A 160 -0.08 -5.66 1.00
C VAL A 160 1.24 -6.00 1.71
N MET A 161 1.30 -5.63 2.99
CA MET A 161 2.41 -5.88 3.89
C MET A 161 2.77 -7.37 3.94
N ASP A 162 1.79 -8.26 4.04
CA ASP A 162 2.01 -9.71 4.07
C ASP A 162 2.69 -10.22 2.79
N ARG A 163 2.32 -9.67 1.63
CA ARG A 163 2.95 -10.02 0.34
C ARG A 163 4.38 -9.48 0.23
N GLN A 164 4.60 -8.23 0.65
CA GLN A 164 5.95 -7.64 0.68
C GLN A 164 6.87 -8.43 1.62
N ASP A 165 6.40 -8.76 2.82
CA ASP A 165 7.17 -9.55 3.78
C ASP A 165 7.49 -10.94 3.24
N ARG A 166 6.54 -11.57 2.53
CA ARG A 166 6.78 -12.85 1.87
C ARG A 166 7.83 -12.76 0.77
N ILE A 167 7.81 -11.71 -0.05
CA ILE A 167 8.86 -11.46 -1.05
C ILE A 167 10.23 -11.29 -0.36
N VAL A 168 10.29 -10.50 0.72
CA VAL A 168 11.54 -10.29 1.49
C VAL A 168 12.06 -11.59 2.09
N ASP A 169 11.19 -12.43 2.63
CA ASP A 169 11.54 -13.77 3.12
C ASP A 169 12.07 -14.68 1.99
N LEU A 170 11.44 -14.68 0.82
CA LEU A 170 11.91 -15.44 -0.33
C LEU A 170 13.29 -14.96 -0.82
N MET A 171 13.52 -13.64 -0.88
CA MET A 171 14.82 -13.05 -1.19
C MET A 171 15.89 -13.50 -0.18
N ARG A 172 15.53 -13.57 1.11
CA ARG A 172 16.43 -14.07 2.17
C ARG A 172 16.79 -15.52 1.93
N GLN A 173 15.81 -16.34 1.56
CA GLN A 173 16.04 -17.75 1.26
C GLN A 173 16.95 -17.93 0.04
N VAL A 174 16.77 -17.13 -1.02
CA VAL A 174 17.66 -17.13 -2.20
C VAL A 174 19.10 -16.76 -1.81
N LEU A 175 19.28 -15.71 -0.99
CA LEU A 175 20.61 -15.37 -0.46
C LEU A 175 21.22 -16.52 0.36
N ASN A 176 20.45 -17.10 1.29
CA ASN A 176 20.91 -18.20 2.12
C ASN A 176 21.30 -19.44 1.31
N ILE A 177 20.59 -19.73 0.22
CA ILE A 177 20.96 -20.81 -0.71
C ILE A 177 22.37 -20.58 -1.28
N ARG A 178 22.71 -19.34 -1.64
CA ARG A 178 24.03 -18.99 -2.14
C ARG A 178 25.12 -19.07 -1.07
N GLU A 179 24.80 -18.67 0.16
CA GLU A 179 25.75 -18.62 1.29
C GLU A 179 26.02 -20.00 1.90
N GLN A 180 25.00 -20.86 1.94
CA GLN A 180 25.07 -22.19 2.58
C GLN A 180 25.26 -23.33 1.57
N GLY A 181 24.95 -23.07 0.29
CA GLY A 181 25.15 -24.02 -0.80
C GLY A 181 26.61 -24.14 -1.20
N ASN A 182 26.93 -25.21 -1.95
CA ASN A 182 28.29 -25.51 -2.40
C ASN A 182 28.71 -24.66 -3.63
N TYR A 183 28.48 -23.35 -3.55
CA TYR A 183 28.79 -22.42 -4.62
C TYR A 183 30.22 -21.89 -4.51
N HIS A 184 30.94 -21.93 -5.63
CA HIS A 184 32.31 -21.47 -5.70
C HIS A 184 32.41 -20.22 -6.58
N TYR A 185 32.98 -19.17 -6.01
CA TYR A 185 33.30 -17.95 -6.73
C TYR A 185 34.77 -17.98 -7.15
N ASN A 186 35.02 -17.83 -8.46
CA ASN A 186 36.36 -17.91 -9.04
C ASN A 186 36.85 -16.55 -9.58
N GLY A 187 36.24 -15.44 -9.16
CA GLY A 187 36.58 -14.10 -9.66
C GLY A 187 35.90 -13.72 -10.98
N SER A 188 34.91 -14.51 -11.45
CA SER A 188 34.10 -14.17 -12.63
C SER A 188 32.88 -13.31 -12.27
N TYR A 189 31.91 -13.18 -13.18
CA TYR A 189 30.64 -12.48 -12.93
C TYR A 189 29.61 -13.34 -12.20
N CYS A 190 29.87 -14.64 -12.04
CA CYS A 190 28.96 -15.57 -11.39
C CYS A 190 29.70 -16.55 -10.46
N ALA A 191 28.94 -17.13 -9.55
CA ALA A 191 29.37 -18.24 -8.73
C ALA A 191 28.69 -19.52 -9.21
N LYS A 192 29.47 -20.60 -9.30
CA LYS A 192 28.98 -21.86 -9.83
C LYS A 192 28.63 -22.82 -8.69
N PHE A 193 27.45 -23.43 -8.74
CA PHE A 193 27.13 -24.54 -7.87
C PHE A 193 27.98 -25.77 -8.22
N ILE A 194 28.62 -26.38 -7.22
CA ILE A 194 29.40 -27.60 -7.38
C ILE A 194 28.65 -28.77 -6.72
N PRO A 195 28.13 -29.73 -7.48
CA PRO A 195 27.56 -30.96 -6.91
C PRO A 195 28.59 -31.73 -6.07
N LYS A 196 28.09 -32.51 -5.11
CA LYS A 196 28.89 -33.43 -4.30
C LYS A 196 29.25 -34.69 -5.08
N SER A 197 28.35 -35.13 -5.94
CA SER A 197 28.53 -36.29 -6.81
C SER A 197 29.59 -36.04 -7.89
N ALA A 198 30.16 -37.10 -8.45
CA ALA A 198 31.20 -36.99 -9.47
C ALA A 198 30.64 -36.55 -10.83
N PRO A 199 31.33 -35.68 -11.60
CA PRO A 199 30.87 -35.29 -12.93
C PRO A 199 30.64 -36.50 -13.85
N GLY A 200 29.53 -36.48 -14.60
CA GLY A 200 29.15 -37.53 -15.55
C GLY A 200 28.32 -38.68 -14.96
N THR A 201 27.92 -38.61 -13.69
CA THR A 201 26.93 -39.53 -13.10
C THR A 201 25.52 -38.94 -13.12
N SER A 202 24.50 -39.79 -13.07
CA SER A 202 23.10 -39.36 -12.95
C SER A 202 22.86 -38.50 -11.71
N GLU A 203 23.55 -38.81 -10.61
CA GLU A 203 23.42 -38.09 -9.34
C GLU A 203 23.94 -36.66 -9.45
N TYR A 204 25.02 -36.42 -10.22
CA TYR A 204 25.53 -35.09 -10.49
C TYR A 204 24.50 -34.22 -11.22
N ASP A 205 23.87 -34.75 -12.27
CA ASP A 205 22.85 -34.03 -13.04
C ASP A 205 21.57 -33.80 -12.23
N ASN A 206 21.19 -34.78 -11.39
CA ASN A 206 20.05 -34.67 -10.48
C ASN A 206 20.27 -33.59 -9.41
N GLU A 207 21.48 -33.48 -8.86
CA GLU A 207 21.82 -32.43 -7.89
C GLU A 207 21.76 -31.03 -8.52
N ILE A 208 22.25 -30.86 -9.74
CA ILE A 208 22.14 -29.59 -10.48
C ILE A 208 20.67 -29.25 -10.73
N SER A 209 19.89 -30.20 -11.24
CA SER A 209 18.47 -29.99 -11.54
C SER A 209 17.67 -29.63 -10.30
N ALA A 210 17.97 -30.29 -9.17
CA ALA A 210 17.34 -29.98 -7.89
C ALA A 210 17.72 -28.58 -7.38
N GLN A 211 18.97 -28.18 -7.54
CA GLN A 211 19.46 -26.86 -7.14
C GLN A 211 18.84 -25.74 -8.00
N ILE A 212 18.76 -25.94 -9.31
CA ILE A 212 18.06 -25.05 -10.26
C ILE A 212 16.62 -24.86 -9.81
N LYS A 213 15.89 -25.96 -9.65
CA LYS A 213 14.48 -25.94 -9.27
C LYS A 213 14.25 -25.24 -7.92
N LEU A 214 15.12 -25.49 -6.95
CA LEU A 214 15.03 -24.86 -5.62
C LEU A 214 15.07 -23.33 -5.67
N VAL A 215 15.90 -22.76 -6.54
CA VAL A 215 16.01 -21.31 -6.72
C VAL A 215 14.87 -20.80 -7.60
N GLU A 216 14.58 -21.49 -8.70
CA GLU A 216 13.51 -21.14 -9.64
C GLU A 216 12.13 -21.06 -8.96
N ASP A 217 11.78 -22.05 -8.14
CA ASP A 217 10.49 -22.08 -7.41
C ASP A 217 10.30 -20.81 -6.56
N LYS A 218 11.39 -20.29 -5.96
CA LYS A 218 11.36 -19.05 -5.15
C LYS A 218 11.23 -17.81 -6.00
N LEU A 219 11.98 -17.75 -7.11
CA LEU A 219 11.92 -16.62 -8.04
C LEU A 219 10.54 -16.51 -8.69
N LEU A 220 9.93 -17.63 -9.05
CA LEU A 220 8.56 -17.68 -9.56
C LEU A 220 7.53 -17.21 -8.53
N GLU A 221 7.69 -17.59 -7.25
CA GLU A 221 6.82 -17.10 -6.18
C GLU A 221 6.98 -15.58 -5.97
N ILE A 222 8.22 -15.07 -6.01
CA ILE A 222 8.48 -13.62 -5.98
C ILE A 222 7.79 -12.91 -7.15
N GLN A 223 7.96 -13.41 -8.38
CA GLN A 223 7.35 -12.83 -9.57
C GLN A 223 5.82 -12.80 -9.48
N LYS A 224 5.21 -13.89 -9.01
CA LYS A 224 3.76 -13.96 -8.79
C LYS A 224 3.28 -12.91 -7.79
N LEU A 225 3.93 -12.81 -6.63
CA LEU A 225 3.56 -11.83 -5.60
C LEU A 225 3.80 -10.39 -6.07
N ALA A 226 4.89 -10.16 -6.81
CA ALA A 226 5.18 -8.86 -7.40
C ALA A 226 4.10 -8.44 -8.41
N PHE A 227 3.61 -9.38 -9.23
CA PHE A 227 2.50 -9.14 -10.15
C PHE A 227 1.20 -8.77 -9.41
N GLU A 228 0.86 -9.49 -8.34
CA GLU A 228 -0.30 -9.15 -7.49
C GLU A 228 -0.18 -7.74 -6.87
N LEU A 229 1.03 -7.32 -6.51
CA LEU A 229 1.29 -5.98 -5.98
C LEU A 229 1.26 -4.89 -7.06
N TRP A 230 1.71 -5.18 -8.28
CA TRP A 230 1.55 -4.27 -9.42
C TRP A 230 0.08 -4.02 -9.74
N ASP A 231 -0.74 -5.07 -9.79
CA ASP A 231 -2.20 -4.96 -9.99
C ASP A 231 -2.85 -4.10 -8.89
N TYR A 232 -2.40 -4.24 -7.64
CA TYR A 232 -2.84 -3.38 -6.54
C TYR A 232 -2.51 -1.89 -6.76
N VAL A 233 -1.31 -1.58 -7.27
CA VAL A 233 -0.89 -0.19 -7.55
C VAL A 233 -1.72 0.39 -8.70
N GLU A 234 -1.87 -0.36 -9.80
CA GLU A 234 -2.59 0.09 -10.99
C GLU A 234 -4.08 0.31 -10.72
N ASN A 235 -4.74 -0.59 -9.97
CA ASN A 235 -6.15 -0.47 -9.61
C ASN A 235 -6.45 0.62 -8.56
N ARG A 236 -5.43 1.28 -7.99
CA ARG A 236 -5.59 2.42 -7.07
C ARG A 236 -5.33 3.79 -7.70
N LEU A 237 -4.71 3.83 -8.87
CA LEU A 237 -4.42 5.07 -9.62
C LEU A 237 -5.53 5.43 -10.63
N GLY A 238 -6.51 4.55 -10.84
CA GLY A 238 -7.73 4.78 -11.64
C GLY A 238 -8.95 5.06 -10.78
#